data_AF-A0A2M8GVL4-F1
#
_entry.id   AF-A0A2M8GVL4-F1
#
_cell.length_a   1.000
_cell.length_b   1.000
_cell.length_c   1.000
_cell.angle_alpha   90.00
_cell.angle_beta   90.00
_cell.angle_gamma   90.00
#
_symmetry.space_group_name_H-M   'P 1'
#
loop_
_entity.id
_entity.type
_entity.pdbx_description
1 polymer ?
#
loop_
_entity_poly.entity_id
_entity_poly.type
_entity_poly.pdbx_seq_one_letter_code
_entity_poly.pdbx_strand_id
1 'polypeptide(L)'
;MTAYLNSTKIVDLCHEVGEENLPVLLSIFLDELSGYQQVLSGDPEELECPLSEISHALKSSAASFGADTLCEMAVSFDARVKAGEKINTSKNRESILSCLENTIREYNQLSAGHLT
;
A
#
# COMPACT_ATOMS: atom_id res chain seq x y z
N MET A 1 -1.78 -5.04 -17.60
CA MET A 1 -2.62 -4.60 -16.48
C MET A 1 -2.35 -5.55 -15.33
N THR A 2 -1.56 -5.12 -14.35
CA THR A 2 -1.31 -5.91 -13.14
C THR A 2 -2.35 -5.53 -12.11
N ALA A 3 -2.82 -6.49 -11.30
CA ALA A 3 -3.88 -6.25 -10.31
C ALA A 3 -3.50 -5.18 -9.26
N TYR A 4 -2.21 -4.90 -9.11
CA TYR A 4 -1.65 -4.01 -8.09
C TYR A 4 -1.52 -2.54 -8.54
N LEU A 5 -1.68 -2.25 -9.84
CA LEU A 5 -1.49 -0.90 -10.40
C LEU A 5 -2.67 -0.51 -11.29
N ASN A 6 -3.43 0.51 -10.88
CA ASN A 6 -4.46 1.12 -11.69
C ASN A 6 -3.88 2.29 -12.50
N SER A 7 -3.48 2.00 -13.73
CA SER A 7 -2.90 3.00 -14.64
C SER A 7 -3.82 4.19 -14.90
N THR A 8 -5.15 4.02 -14.86
CA THR A 8 -6.09 5.13 -15.06
C THR A 8 -6.00 6.14 -13.93
N LYS A 9 -6.02 5.68 -12.67
CA LYS A 9 -5.86 6.56 -11.50
C LYS A 9 -4.50 7.24 -11.46
N ILE A 10 -3.44 6.56 -11.90
CA ILE A 10 -2.11 7.16 -12.02
C ILE A 10 -2.11 8.30 -13.05
N VAL A 11 -2.78 8.11 -14.19
CA VAL A 11 -2.92 9.16 -15.21
C VAL A 11 -3.76 10.33 -14.70
N ASP A 12 -4.86 10.05 -14.00
CA ASP A 12 -5.68 11.10 -13.36
C ASP A 12 -4.86 11.87 -12.32
N LEU A 13 -4.14 11.17 -11.45
CA LEU A 13 -3.25 11.78 -10.44
C LEU A 13 -2.15 12.61 -11.12
N CYS A 14 -1.57 12.10 -12.21
CA CYS A 14 -0.58 12.83 -13.02
C CYS A 14 -1.16 14.13 -13.58
N HIS A 15 -2.40 14.12 -14.07
CA HIS A 15 -3.09 15.31 -14.55
C HIS A 15 -3.40 16.31 -13.42
N GLU A 16 -3.67 15.82 -12.20
CA GLU A 16 -3.96 16.67 -11.03
C GLU A 16 -2.71 17.32 -10.42
N VAL A 17 -1.61 16.57 -10.32
CA VAL A 17 -0.38 17.02 -9.62
C VAL A 17 0.72 17.49 -10.56
N GLY A 18 0.66 17.12 -11.84
CA GLY A 18 1.68 17.38 -12.86
C GLY A 18 2.69 16.24 -13.00
N GLU A 19 3.12 15.97 -14.24
CA GLU A 19 4.11 14.94 -14.60
C GLU A 19 5.43 15.07 -13.83
N GLU A 20 5.82 16.30 -13.49
CA GLU A 20 7.04 16.60 -12.73
C GLU A 20 6.94 16.23 -11.24
N ASN A 21 5.73 16.23 -10.67
CA ASN A 21 5.48 15.94 -9.25
C ASN A 21 5.10 14.48 -9.00
N LEU A 22 4.62 13.78 -10.04
CA LEU A 22 4.23 12.38 -9.94
C LEU A 22 5.37 11.46 -9.43
N PRO A 23 6.61 11.54 -9.92
CA PRO A 23 7.71 10.69 -9.44
C PRO A 23 8.05 10.95 -7.96
N VAL A 24 7.96 12.21 -7.52
CA VAL A 24 8.21 12.59 -6.12
C VAL A 24 7.14 12.01 -5.21
N LEU A 25 5.86 12.13 -5.58
CA LEU A 25 4.75 11.56 -4.83
C LEU A 25 4.80 10.03 -4.80
N LEU A 26 5.15 9.40 -5.91
CA LEU A 26 5.37 7.96 -5.98
C LEU A 26 6.52 7.51 -5.08
N SER A 27 7.62 8.28 -5.02
CA SER A 27 8.73 7.99 -4.10
C SER A 27 8.27 8.05 -2.65
N ILE A 28 7.53 9.10 -2.26
CA ILE A 28 6.99 9.23 -0.89
C ILE A 28 6.08 8.04 -0.55
N PHE A 29 5.18 7.68 -1.47
CA PHE A 29 4.32 6.51 -1.30
C PHE A 29 5.13 5.22 -1.10
N LEU A 30 6.15 4.98 -1.93
CA LEU A 30 7.01 3.80 -1.83
C LEU A 30 7.81 3.76 -0.52
N ASP A 31 8.30 4.91 -0.05
CA ASP A 31 8.95 5.05 1.26
C ASP A 31 7.98 4.72 2.40
N GLU A 32 6.74 5.21 2.34
CA GLU A 32 5.69 4.86 3.32
C GLU A 32 5.41 3.35 3.33
N LEU A 33 5.22 2.72 2.16
CA LEU A 33 4.99 1.28 2.04
C LEU A 33 6.16 0.47 2.63
N SER A 34 7.39 0.90 2.38
CA SER A 34 8.60 0.27 2.91
C SER A 34 8.68 0.40 4.43
N GLY A 35 8.31 1.57 4.97
CA GLY A 35 8.20 1.78 6.42
C GLY A 35 7.16 0.86 7.06
N TYR A 36 5.98 0.72 6.45
CA TYR A 36 4.96 -0.21 6.92
C TYR A 36 5.43 -1.66 6.86
N GLN A 37 6.15 -2.04 5.79
CA GLN A 37 6.72 -3.38 5.65
C GLN A 37 7.72 -3.68 6.77
N GLN A 38 8.57 -2.73 7.16
CA GLN A 38 9.51 -2.89 8.27
C GLN A 38 8.79 -3.08 9.60
N VAL A 39 7.76 -2.27 9.89
CA VAL A 39 6.96 -2.38 11.11
C VAL A 39 6.26 -3.73 11.20
N LEU A 40 5.71 -4.22 10.08
CA LEU A 40 5.01 -5.50 10.01
C LEU A 40 5.93 -6.72 10.00
N SER A 41 7.19 -6.55 9.58
CA SER A 41 8.22 -7.59 9.62
C SER A 41 8.84 -7.78 11.01
N GLY A 42 8.62 -6.85 11.94
CA GLY A 42 8.99 -7.00 13.35
C GLY A 42 8.16 -8.08 14.07
N ASP A 43 8.51 -8.34 15.34
CA ASP A 43 7.89 -9.40 16.13
C ASP A 43 6.39 -9.12 16.40
N PRO A 44 5.47 -10.07 16.15
CA PRO A 44 4.04 -9.85 16.36
C PRO A 44 3.59 -9.60 17.79
N GLU A 45 4.37 -9.99 18.80
CA GLU A 45 4.00 -9.83 20.21
C GLU A 45 4.21 -8.40 20.75
N GLU A 46 5.05 -7.57 20.13
CA GLU A 46 5.34 -6.22 20.65
C GLU A 46 4.30 -5.15 20.26
N LEU A 47 3.46 -5.41 19.25
CA LEU A 47 2.62 -4.38 18.65
C LEU A 47 1.22 -4.95 18.35
N GLU A 48 0.24 -4.70 19.23
CA GLU A 48 -1.17 -5.04 19.01
C GLU A 48 -1.88 -4.13 17.98
N CYS A 49 -1.42 -2.88 17.82
CA CYS A 49 -2.04 -1.85 16.97
C CYS A 49 -1.53 -1.66 15.51
N PRO A 50 -0.42 -2.25 15.03
CA PRO A 50 0.23 -1.79 13.81
C PRO A 50 -0.61 -2.16 12.58
N LEU A 51 -1.24 -3.34 12.55
CA LEU A 51 -1.96 -3.78 11.35
C LEU A 51 -3.22 -2.95 11.09
N SER A 52 -3.96 -2.52 12.13
CA SER A 52 -5.16 -1.70 11.93
C SER A 52 -4.80 -0.26 11.54
N GLU A 53 -3.80 0.34 12.18
CA GLU A 53 -3.34 1.69 11.86
C GLU A 53 -2.74 1.75 10.46
N ILE A 54 -1.90 0.77 10.11
CA ILE A 54 -1.34 0.63 8.76
C ILE A 54 -2.44 0.41 7.74
N SER A 55 -3.43 -0.45 8.02
CA SER A 55 -4.57 -0.64 7.10
C SER A 55 -5.37 0.65 6.92
N HIS A 56 -5.58 1.43 7.98
CA HIS A 56 -6.26 2.71 7.88
C HIS A 56 -5.49 3.71 7.02
N ALA A 57 -4.17 3.82 7.22
CA ALA A 57 -3.30 4.69 6.43
C ALA A 57 -3.20 4.25 4.96
N LEU A 58 -3.00 2.94 4.73
CA LEU A 58 -2.92 2.33 3.42
C LEU A 58 -4.20 2.52 2.62
N LYS A 59 -5.37 2.43 3.25
CA LYS A 59 -6.65 2.63 2.55
C LYS A 59 -6.70 3.98 1.84
N SER A 60 -6.30 5.06 2.51
CA SER A 60 -6.29 6.39 1.89
C SER A 60 -5.16 6.52 0.88
N SER A 61 -3.94 6.12 1.25
CA SER A 61 -2.77 6.28 0.38
C SER A 61 -2.91 5.44 -0.91
N ALA A 62 -3.21 4.14 -0.78
CA ALA A 62 -3.43 3.25 -1.90
C ALA A 62 -4.60 3.67 -2.80
N ALA A 63 -5.67 4.25 -2.23
CA ALA A 63 -6.78 4.76 -3.03
C ALA A 63 -6.36 5.92 -3.93
N SER A 64 -5.53 6.86 -3.41
CA SER A 64 -5.00 8.01 -4.15
C SER A 64 -4.01 7.61 -5.23
N PHE A 65 -3.13 6.64 -4.95
CA PHE A 65 -2.12 6.19 -5.89
C PHE A 65 -2.59 5.10 -6.87
N GLY A 66 -3.81 4.57 -6.71
CA GLY A 66 -4.33 3.53 -7.60
C GLY A 66 -3.77 2.13 -7.32
N ALA A 67 -3.32 1.87 -6.08
CA ALA A 67 -2.96 0.54 -5.63
C ALA A 67 -4.21 -0.21 -5.16
N ASP A 68 -5.12 -0.51 -6.09
CA ASP A 68 -6.47 -0.99 -5.76
C ASP A 68 -6.46 -2.29 -4.96
N THR A 69 -5.59 -3.26 -5.29
CA THR A 69 -5.47 -4.50 -4.50
C THR A 69 -5.05 -4.24 -3.04
N LEU A 70 -4.11 -3.32 -2.83
CA LEU A 70 -3.65 -2.95 -1.49
C LEU A 70 -4.76 -2.20 -0.72
N CYS A 71 -5.49 -1.32 -1.41
CA CYS A 71 -6.64 -0.61 -0.88
C CYS A 71 -7.76 -1.57 -0.45
N GLU A 72 -8.12 -2.54 -1.29
CA GLU A 72 -9.14 -3.55 -0.97
C GLU A 72 -8.75 -4.39 0.25
N MET A 73 -7.47 -4.80 0.33
CA MET A 73 -6.95 -5.55 1.47
C MET A 73 -7.02 -4.72 2.77
N ALA A 74 -6.61 -3.45 2.70
CA ALA A 74 -6.69 -2.50 3.81
C ALA A 74 -8.14 -2.25 4.27
N VAL A 75 -9.07 -2.09 3.33
CA VAL A 75 -10.52 -1.96 3.63
C VAL A 75 -11.06 -3.21 4.31
N SER A 76 -10.66 -4.40 3.84
CA SER A 76 -11.06 -5.68 4.44
C SER A 76 -10.58 -5.80 5.89
N PHE A 77 -9.33 -5.45 6.17
CA PHE A 77 -8.82 -5.46 7.54
C PHE A 77 -9.49 -4.42 8.45
N ASP A 78 -9.72 -3.20 7.96
CA ASP A 78 -10.47 -2.17 8.71
C ASP A 78 -11.90 -2.62 9.05
N ALA A 79 -12.59 -3.27 8.10
CA ALA A 79 -13.93 -3.82 8.33
C ALA A 79 -13.92 -4.93 9.40
N ARG A 80 -12.92 -5.83 9.36
CA ARG A 80 -12.76 -6.92 10.33
C ARG A 80 -12.44 -6.39 11.74
N VAL A 81 -11.61 -5.35 11.86
CA VAL A 81 -11.34 -4.66 13.13
C VAL A 81 -12.64 -4.08 13.71
N LYS A 82 -13.45 -3.42 12.89
CA LYS A 82 -14.76 -2.89 13.29
C LYS A 82 -15.75 -3.99 13.71
N ALA A 83 -15.62 -5.18 13.14
CA ALA A 83 -16.39 -6.36 13.54
C ALA A 83 -15.86 -7.03 14.83
N GLY A 84 -14.76 -6.53 15.41
CA GLY A 84 -14.13 -7.10 16.61
C GLY A 84 -13.28 -8.34 16.33
N GLU A 85 -12.94 -8.63 15.07
CA GLU A 85 -12.05 -9.73 14.74
C GLU A 85 -10.59 -9.40 15.05
N LYS A 86 -9.85 -10.39 15.58
CA LYS A 86 -8.40 -10.28 15.75
C LYS A 86 -7.70 -10.39 14.40
N ILE A 87 -7.37 -9.25 13.80
CA ILE A 87 -6.65 -9.22 12.52
C ILE A 87 -5.14 -9.39 12.68
N ASN A 88 -4.56 -9.07 13.83
CA ASN A 88 -3.12 -9.18 14.07
C ASN A 88 -2.72 -10.65 14.30
N THR A 89 -2.67 -11.40 13.20
CA THR A 89 -2.28 -12.81 13.13
C THR A 89 -1.15 -12.94 12.12
N SER A 90 -0.25 -13.91 12.32
CA SER A 90 0.88 -14.14 11.40
C SER A 90 0.41 -14.29 9.95
N LYS A 91 -0.69 -15.01 9.72
CA LYS A 91 -1.28 -15.20 8.39
C LYS A 91 -1.70 -13.87 7.72
N ASN A 92 -2.37 -12.99 8.45
CA ASN A 92 -2.80 -11.71 7.89
C ASN A 92 -1.60 -10.77 7.65
N ARG A 93 -0.60 -10.81 8.55
CA ARG A 93 0.66 -10.07 8.39
C ARG A 93 1.42 -10.53 7.15
N GLU A 94 1.58 -11.85 6.97
CA GLU A 94 2.19 -12.41 5.76
C GLU A 94 1.42 -12.01 4.49
N SER A 95 0.08 -12.02 4.55
CA SER A 95 -0.76 -11.63 3.41
C SER A 95 -0.56 -10.17 3.00
N ILE A 96 -0.54 -9.25 3.98
CA ILE A 96 -0.33 -7.82 3.68
C ILE A 96 1.12 -7.54 3.29
N LEU A 97 2.10 -8.22 3.88
CA LEU A 97 3.52 -8.09 3.52
C LEU A 97 3.74 -8.51 2.07
N SER A 98 3.17 -9.64 1.65
CA SER A 98 3.24 -10.08 0.26
C SER A 98 2.53 -9.10 -0.68
N CYS A 99 1.41 -8.53 -0.27
CA CYS A 99 0.71 -7.51 -1.07
C CYS A 99 1.54 -6.22 -1.21
N LEU A 100 2.17 -5.77 -0.12
CA LEU A 100 3.08 -4.61 -0.08
C LEU A 100 4.28 -4.84 -1.00
N GLU A 101 4.95 -5.98 -0.89
CA GLU A 101 6.12 -6.31 -1.70
C GLU A 101 5.79 -6.30 -3.21
N ASN A 102 4.67 -6.93 -3.60
CA ASN A 102 4.22 -6.92 -4.99
C ASN A 102 3.85 -5.51 -5.46
N THR A 103 3.17 -4.71 -4.63
CA THR A 103 2.82 -3.33 -4.97
C THR A 103 4.09 -2.47 -5.15
N ILE A 104 5.02 -2.50 -4.19
CA ILE A 104 6.30 -1.78 -4.25
C ILE A 104 7.06 -2.17 -5.53
N ARG A 105 7.11 -3.46 -5.86
CA ARG A 105 7.80 -3.95 -7.05
C ARG A 105 7.19 -3.45 -8.35
N GLU A 106 5.87 -3.42 -8.46
CA GLU A 106 5.16 -2.93 -9.66
C GLU A 106 5.36 -1.42 -9.85
N TYR A 107 5.26 -0.65 -8.77
CA TYR A 107 5.45 0.80 -8.81
C TYR A 107 6.91 1.21 -9.05
N ASN A 108 7.88 0.45 -8.52
CA ASN A 108 9.29 0.64 -8.87
C ASN A 108 9.58 0.34 -10.34
N GLN A 109 8.91 -0.65 -10.94
CA GLN A 109 9.03 -0.89 -12.38
C GLN A 109 8.42 0.24 -13.20
N LEU A 110 7.31 0.83 -12.73
CA LEU A 110 6.69 1.98 -13.38
C LEU A 110 7.60 3.21 -13.34
N SER A 111 8.21 3.52 -12.19
CA SER A 111 9.13 4.65 -12.05
C SER A 111 10.45 4.44 -12.82
N ALA A 112 10.95 3.20 -12.87
CA ALA A 112 12.13 2.85 -13.65
C ALA A 112 11.86 2.79 -15.16
N GLY A 113 10.63 2.48 -15.59
CA GLY A 113 10.23 2.28 -16.98
C GLY A 113 9.84 3.54 -17.75
N HIS A 114 9.82 4.72 -17.12
CA HIS A 114 9.41 5.99 -17.74
C HIS A 114 10.58 6.96 -18.06
N LEU A 115 11.82 6.46 -18.05
CA LEU A 115 13.04 7.25 -18.34
C LEU A 115 13.82 6.79 -19.59
N THR A 116 13.23 6.00 -20.47
CA THR A 116 13.83 5.65 -21.78
C THR A 116 12.88 5.89 -22.94
#